data_AF-A0A0G3LYB9-F1
#
_entry.id   AF-A0A0G3LYB9-F1
#
_cell.length_a   1.000
_cell.length_b   1.000
_cell.length_c   1.000
_cell.angle_alpha   90.00
_cell.angle_beta   90.00
_cell.angle_gamma   90.00
#
_symmetry.space_group_name_H-M   'P 1'
#
loop_
_entity.id
_entity.type
_entity.pdbx_description
1 polymer ?
#
loop_
_entity_poly.entity_id
_entity_poly.type
_entity_poly.pdbx_seq_one_letter_code
_entity_poly.pdbx_strand_id
1 'polypeptide(L)'
;MKYYSKPEMKKIFLLIVLCTGVLFNAQKLKLGDFKLITYDVEPSNNIKIYSYSKIDKQGILSVYLKRSRDEVYYKYQLTEDEIEKINQLSSKKMKDFVVKKQLDKNQGYAGNRNYITFQVGGKKDKLCFINPFMDAGFNNIINLLKDKIYKQDDLAKSADFTIDFESAKKEIITQDEIDNYLPQKQLPPPPMKVVK
;
A
#
# COMPACT_ATOMS: atom_id res chain seq x y z
N MET A 1 -39.77 63.94 13.73
CA MET A 1 -38.29 63.86 13.74
C MET A 1 -37.91 62.43 13.34
N LYS A 2 -37.33 62.23 12.15
CA LYS A 2 -36.97 60.90 11.61
C LYS A 2 -35.57 60.52 12.13
N TYR A 3 -35.42 59.32 12.69
CA TYR A 3 -34.12 58.66 12.79
C TYR A 3 -34.21 57.27 12.17
N TYR A 4 -33.66 57.15 10.95
CA TYR A 4 -33.38 55.87 10.30
C TYR A 4 -32.15 55.26 10.95
N SER A 5 -32.31 54.11 11.59
CA SER A 5 -31.18 53.27 11.99
C SER A 5 -30.62 52.56 10.76
N LYS A 6 -29.34 52.81 10.48
CA LYS A 6 -28.55 52.18 9.41
C LYS A 6 -28.41 50.68 9.68
N PRO A 7 -28.70 49.77 8.72
CA PRO A 7 -28.45 48.35 8.94
C PRO A 7 -26.95 48.08 8.96
N GLU A 8 -26.51 47.28 9.94
CA GLU A 8 -25.13 46.84 10.17
C GLU A 8 -24.57 45.99 9.02
N MET A 9 -24.27 46.60 7.87
CA MET A 9 -23.54 45.96 6.75
C MET A 9 -22.02 45.82 7.02
N LYS A 10 -21.60 45.60 8.27
CA LYS A 10 -20.19 45.37 8.61
C LYS A 10 -19.89 43.98 9.17
N LYS A 11 -20.91 43.21 9.57
CA LYS A 11 -20.72 41.87 10.15
C LYS A 11 -20.82 40.73 9.14
N ILE A 12 -21.42 40.95 7.97
CA ILE A 12 -21.58 39.91 6.93
C ILE A 12 -20.27 39.69 6.13
N PHE A 13 -19.45 40.73 5.97
CA PHE A 13 -18.20 40.61 5.20
C PHE A 13 -17.10 39.82 5.92
N LEU A 14 -17.17 39.70 7.25
CA LEU A 14 -16.18 38.95 8.03
C LEU A 14 -16.40 37.43 7.96
N LEU A 15 -17.61 36.97 7.65
CA LEU A 15 -17.93 35.54 7.53
C LEU A 15 -17.49 34.93 6.20
N ILE A 16 -17.33 35.75 5.16
CA ILE A 16 -16.93 35.26 3.82
C ILE A 16 -15.41 35.08 3.72
N VAL A 17 -14.63 35.82 4.51
CA VAL A 17 -13.15 35.72 4.54
C VAL A 17 -12.67 34.47 5.31
N LEU A 18 -13.49 33.88 6.18
CA LEU A 18 -13.13 32.62 6.84
C LEU A 18 -13.30 31.38 5.95
N CYS A 19 -14.06 31.48 4.85
CA CYS A 19 -14.29 30.35 3.94
C CYS A 19 -13.31 30.29 2.77
N THR A 20 -12.45 31.29 2.58
CA THR A 20 -11.47 31.32 1.48
C THR A 20 -10.08 30.83 1.87
N GLY A 21 -9.87 30.44 3.14
CA GLY A 21 -8.56 30.10 3.69
C GLY A 21 -8.08 28.65 3.53
N VAL A 22 -8.85 27.76 2.88
CA VAL A 22 -8.37 26.39 2.60
C VAL A 22 -8.70 26.00 1.18
N LEU A 23 -8.00 26.62 0.24
CA LEU A 23 -7.68 25.95 -1.01
C LEU A 23 -6.73 24.80 -0.66
N PHE A 24 -7.29 23.70 -0.15
CA PHE A 24 -6.61 22.42 -0.07
C PHE A 24 -6.20 22.08 -1.50
N ASN A 25 -4.95 22.37 -1.85
CA ASN A 25 -4.31 21.76 -3.00
C ASN A 25 -4.12 20.30 -2.63
N ALA A 26 -5.20 19.52 -2.71
CA ALA A 26 -5.19 18.10 -2.46
C ALA A 26 -4.08 17.50 -3.32
N GLN A 27 -2.99 17.10 -2.67
CA GLN A 27 -1.82 16.62 -3.37
C GLN A 27 -2.22 15.33 -4.08
N LYS A 28 -2.17 15.35 -5.42
CA LYS A 28 -2.56 14.18 -6.21
C LYS A 28 -1.46 13.13 -6.13
N LEU A 29 -1.86 11.86 -6.11
CA LEU A 29 -0.94 10.75 -6.22
C LEU A 29 -0.21 10.83 -7.58
N LYS A 30 1.11 10.90 -7.55
CA LYS A 30 1.98 10.90 -8.74
C LYS A 30 2.05 9.53 -9.41
N LEU A 31 1.81 8.49 -8.61
CA LEU A 31 1.87 7.10 -9.02
C LEU A 31 0.55 6.70 -9.73
N GLY A 32 0.65 6.25 -10.97
CA GLY A 32 -0.47 5.62 -11.69
C GLY A 32 -0.50 4.11 -11.44
N ASP A 33 -1.68 3.49 -11.58
CA ASP A 33 -1.87 2.04 -11.53
C ASP A 33 -1.18 1.34 -10.34
N PHE A 34 -1.17 2.00 -9.18
CA PHE A 34 -0.50 1.48 -7.99
C PHE A 34 -1.15 0.18 -7.54
N LYS A 35 -0.34 -0.85 -7.30
CA LYS A 35 -0.75 -2.10 -6.64
C LYS A 35 0.29 -2.51 -5.60
N LEU A 36 -0.20 -2.99 -4.46
CA LEU A 36 0.60 -3.65 -3.43
C LEU A 36 -0.08 -4.98 -3.08
N ILE A 37 0.65 -6.09 -3.20
CA ILE A 37 0.12 -7.44 -3.03
C ILE A 37 1.00 -8.19 -2.04
N THR A 38 0.42 -8.76 -1.00
CA THR A 38 1.12 -9.71 -0.13
C THR A 38 0.78 -11.12 -0.59
N TYR A 39 1.79 -11.95 -0.83
CA TYR A 39 1.61 -13.28 -1.39
C TYR A 39 2.54 -14.33 -0.76
N ASP A 40 2.18 -15.59 -0.99
CA ASP A 40 3.04 -16.76 -0.80
C ASP A 40 3.33 -17.46 -2.11
N VAL A 41 4.44 -18.20 -2.11
CA VAL A 41 4.73 -19.20 -3.15
C VAL A 41 4.45 -20.57 -2.54
N GLU A 42 3.40 -21.23 -3.01
CA GLU A 42 3.07 -22.61 -2.64
C GLU A 42 3.96 -23.63 -3.38
N PRO A 43 4.05 -24.88 -2.90
CA PRO A 43 4.62 -25.97 -3.68
C PRO A 43 4.00 -25.99 -5.09
N SER A 44 4.81 -26.24 -6.12
CA SER A 44 4.45 -26.13 -7.56
C SER A 44 4.42 -24.71 -8.15
N ASN A 45 5.04 -23.72 -7.48
CA ASN A 45 5.15 -22.34 -7.97
C ASN A 45 3.80 -21.63 -8.14
N ASN A 46 2.78 -22.07 -7.39
CA ASN A 46 1.48 -21.41 -7.36
C ASN A 46 1.53 -20.19 -6.42
N ILE A 47 0.91 -19.09 -6.83
CA ILE A 47 0.89 -17.85 -6.06
C ILE A 47 -0.42 -17.77 -5.26
N LYS A 48 -0.29 -17.75 -3.94
CA LYS A 48 -1.41 -17.50 -3.03
C LYS A 48 -1.41 -16.04 -2.59
N ILE A 49 -2.47 -15.30 -2.93
CA ILE A 49 -2.60 -13.89 -2.58
C ILE A 49 -3.36 -13.77 -1.25
N TYR A 50 -2.73 -13.13 -0.27
CA TYR A 50 -3.32 -12.87 1.05
C TYR A 50 -3.93 -11.48 1.13
N SER A 51 -3.30 -10.50 0.49
CA SER A 51 -3.84 -9.16 0.36
C SER A 51 -3.56 -8.61 -1.02
N TYR A 52 -4.52 -7.85 -1.54
CA TYR A 52 -4.39 -7.08 -2.76
C TYR A 52 -4.85 -5.66 -2.45
N SER A 53 -4.05 -4.67 -2.83
CA SER A 53 -4.40 -3.27 -2.63
C SER A 53 -4.08 -2.47 -3.87
N LYS A 54 -4.93 -1.49 -4.18
CA LYS A 54 -4.70 -0.50 -5.23
C LYS A 54 -4.99 0.90 -4.72
N ILE A 55 -4.30 1.90 -5.26
CA ILE A 55 -4.56 3.30 -4.96
C ILE A 55 -4.89 4.02 -6.26
N ASP A 56 -6.02 4.73 -6.29
CA ASP A 56 -6.37 5.58 -7.43
C ASP A 56 -5.72 6.97 -7.36
N LYS A 57 -5.93 7.79 -8.39
CA LYS A 57 -5.34 9.14 -8.46
C LYS A 57 -5.91 10.11 -7.42
N GLN A 58 -7.06 9.77 -6.84
CA GLN A 58 -7.73 10.54 -5.79
C GLN A 58 -7.26 10.12 -4.38
N GLY A 59 -6.36 9.14 -4.28
CA GLY A 59 -5.85 8.65 -3.01
C GLY A 59 -6.81 7.69 -2.31
N ILE A 60 -7.77 7.09 -3.01
CA ILE A 60 -8.59 6.01 -2.45
C ILE A 60 -7.79 4.72 -2.49
N LEU A 61 -7.43 4.22 -1.32
CA LEU A 61 -6.85 2.90 -1.11
C LEU A 61 -7.98 1.87 -1.05
N SER A 62 -8.10 1.04 -2.09
CA SER A 62 -9.00 -0.12 -2.13
C SER A 62 -8.22 -1.37 -1.71
N VAL A 63 -8.77 -2.12 -0.76
CA VAL A 63 -8.09 -3.27 -0.13
C VAL A 63 -8.97 -4.50 -0.22
N TYR A 64 -8.36 -5.62 -0.59
CA TYR A 64 -8.87 -6.96 -0.47
C TYR A 64 -8.00 -7.74 0.51
N LEU A 65 -8.62 -8.48 1.43
CA LEU A 65 -7.95 -9.41 2.32
C LEU A 65 -8.58 -10.80 2.21
N LYS A 66 -7.75 -11.82 1.97
CA LYS A 66 -8.10 -13.23 2.14
C LYS A 66 -7.82 -13.63 3.58
N ARG A 67 -8.88 -13.84 4.35
CA ARG A 67 -8.80 -14.34 5.73
C ARG A 67 -8.97 -15.85 5.73
N SER A 68 -8.87 -16.45 6.92
CA SER A 68 -9.02 -17.89 7.09
C SER A 68 -10.43 -18.41 6.76
N ARG A 69 -11.47 -17.59 6.98
CA ARG A 69 -12.88 -18.00 6.83
C ARG A 69 -13.63 -17.27 5.72
N ASP A 70 -13.15 -16.09 5.34
CA ASP A 70 -13.87 -15.19 4.44
C ASP A 70 -12.89 -14.33 3.63
N GLU A 71 -13.50 -13.47 2.81
CA GLU A 71 -12.83 -12.46 2.00
C GLU A 71 -13.51 -11.14 2.29
N VAL A 72 -12.72 -10.10 2.50
CA VAL A 72 -13.26 -8.78 2.85
C VAL A 72 -12.62 -7.68 2.04
N TYR A 73 -13.41 -6.64 1.84
CA TYR A 73 -13.05 -5.48 1.05
C TYR A 73 -13.19 -4.21 1.90
N TYR A 74 -12.22 -3.32 1.75
CA TYR A 74 -12.22 -2.02 2.41
C TYR A 74 -11.86 -0.91 1.43
N LYS A 75 -12.33 0.30 1.73
CA LYS A 75 -11.87 1.52 1.07
C LYS A 75 -11.49 2.57 2.11
N TYR A 76 -10.28 3.10 1.98
CA TYR A 76 -9.78 4.16 2.84
C TYR A 76 -9.41 5.37 2.00
N GLN A 77 -9.82 6.56 2.42
CA GLN A 77 -9.23 7.80 1.93
C GLN A 77 -7.85 7.97 2.55
N LEU A 78 -6.82 8.19 1.73
CA LEU A 78 -5.51 8.61 2.19
C LEU A 78 -5.52 10.12 2.46
N THR A 79 -4.82 10.51 3.51
CA THR A 79 -4.53 11.90 3.85
C THR A 79 -3.45 12.46 2.92
N GLU A 80 -3.32 13.79 2.88
CA GLU A 80 -2.29 14.46 2.08
C GLU A 80 -0.87 14.02 2.49
N ASP A 81 -0.58 13.96 3.79
CA ASP A 81 0.70 13.47 4.31
C ASP A 81 1.02 12.03 3.90
N GLU A 82 0.00 11.16 3.88
CA GLU A 82 0.17 9.77 3.42
C GLU A 82 0.48 9.74 1.92
N ILE A 83 -0.23 10.53 1.11
CA ILE A 83 0.02 10.65 -0.32
C ILE A 83 1.42 11.22 -0.60
N GLU A 84 1.86 12.22 0.15
CA GLU A 84 3.20 12.79 0.04
C GLU A 84 4.29 11.73 0.28
N LYS A 85 4.15 10.94 1.35
CA LYS A 85 5.06 9.83 1.65
C LYS A 85 5.05 8.77 0.56
N ILE A 86 3.88 8.37 0.08
CA ILE A 86 3.77 7.37 -1.01
C ILE A 86 4.43 7.89 -2.29
N ASN A 87 4.29 9.17 -2.60
CA ASN A 87 4.93 9.79 -3.75
C ASN A 87 6.47 9.73 -3.70
N GLN A 88 7.09 9.53 -2.53
CA GLN A 88 8.54 9.34 -2.43
C GLN A 88 9.03 8.04 -3.09
N LEU A 89 8.13 7.07 -3.33
CA LEU A 89 8.45 5.86 -4.10
C LEU A 89 8.89 6.19 -5.54
N SER A 90 8.51 7.35 -6.10
CA SER A 90 8.95 7.77 -7.44
C SER A 90 10.33 8.44 -7.47
N SER A 91 11.05 8.53 -6.34
CA SER A 91 12.33 9.23 -6.27
C SER A 91 13.48 8.52 -6.99
N LYS A 92 13.39 7.19 -7.12
CA LYS A 92 14.35 6.33 -7.82
C LYS A 92 13.63 5.06 -8.33
N LYS A 93 14.34 4.19 -9.06
CA LYS A 93 13.75 2.92 -9.53
C LYS A 93 13.54 1.97 -8.36
N MET A 94 12.54 1.09 -8.44
CA MET A 94 12.21 0.13 -7.37
C MET A 94 13.40 -0.72 -6.94
N LYS A 95 14.18 -1.22 -7.91
CA LYS A 95 15.38 -2.02 -7.65
C LYS A 95 16.45 -1.27 -6.85
N ASP A 96 16.46 0.06 -6.91
CA ASP A 96 17.46 0.90 -6.23
C ASP A 96 17.10 1.13 -4.74
N PHE A 97 15.94 0.65 -4.28
CA PHE A 97 15.58 0.55 -2.86
C PHE A 97 16.08 -0.76 -2.21
N VAL A 98 16.59 -1.72 -3.00
CA VAL A 98 17.09 -3.00 -2.49
C VAL A 98 18.52 -2.80 -1.96
N VAL A 99 18.72 -3.00 -0.66
CA VAL A 99 20.01 -2.80 0.02
C VAL A 99 20.74 -4.11 0.34
N LYS A 100 20.02 -5.23 0.33
CA LYS A 100 20.62 -6.57 0.47
C LYS A 100 19.83 -7.60 -0.32
N LYS A 101 20.51 -8.68 -0.70
CA LYS A 101 19.96 -9.76 -1.54
C LYS A 101 20.11 -11.15 -0.91
N GLN A 102 20.55 -11.20 0.34
CA GLN A 102 20.72 -12.42 1.10
C GLN A 102 20.41 -12.15 2.57
N LEU A 103 19.96 -13.20 3.26
CA LEU A 103 19.83 -13.19 4.72
C LEU A 103 21.21 -13.27 5.36
N ASP A 104 21.34 -12.83 6.61
CA ASP A 104 22.57 -13.05 7.35
C ASP A 104 22.74 -14.54 7.67
N LYS A 105 23.97 -14.95 7.95
CA LYS A 105 24.25 -16.35 8.30
C LYS A 105 23.39 -16.80 9.48
N ASN A 106 22.81 -18.00 9.39
CA ASN A 106 21.93 -18.61 10.38
C ASN A 106 20.55 -17.94 10.55
N GLN A 107 20.15 -17.02 9.65
CA GLN A 107 18.78 -16.53 9.61
C GLN A 107 17.93 -17.33 8.63
N GLY A 108 16.77 -17.78 9.09
CA GLY A 108 15.70 -18.29 8.24
C GLY A 108 14.70 -17.19 7.91
N TYR A 109 13.91 -17.40 6.86
CA TYR A 109 12.78 -16.52 6.52
C TYR A 109 11.47 -17.31 6.51
N ALA A 110 10.49 -16.82 7.27
CA ALA A 110 9.15 -17.42 7.34
C ALA A 110 8.03 -16.43 6.95
N GLY A 111 8.39 -15.19 6.60
CA GLY A 111 7.44 -14.13 6.27
C GLY A 111 6.88 -14.25 4.85
N ASN A 112 5.81 -13.51 4.57
CA ASN A 112 5.23 -13.45 3.22
C ASN A 112 6.01 -12.50 2.31
N ARG A 113 6.07 -12.84 1.03
CA ARG A 113 6.62 -11.97 -0.01
C ARG A 113 5.60 -10.88 -0.38
N ASN A 114 6.11 -9.83 -1.00
CA ASN A 114 5.31 -8.67 -1.40
C ASN A 114 5.63 -8.35 -2.86
N TYR A 115 4.63 -7.96 -3.62
CA TYR A 115 4.78 -7.42 -4.96
C TYR A 115 4.23 -6.01 -4.98
N ILE A 116 4.99 -5.08 -5.55
CA ILE A 116 4.56 -3.70 -5.76
C ILE A 116 4.70 -3.36 -7.24
N THR A 117 3.76 -2.59 -7.77
CA THR A 117 3.89 -1.97 -9.08
C THR A 117 3.21 -0.61 -9.11
N PHE A 118 3.76 0.32 -9.88
CA PHE A 118 3.13 1.59 -10.19
C PHE A 118 3.73 2.16 -11.48
N GLN A 119 3.14 3.25 -11.98
CA GLN A 119 3.62 3.99 -13.13
C GLN A 119 4.03 5.41 -12.75
N VAL A 120 5.15 5.89 -13.31
CA VAL A 120 5.59 7.28 -13.23
C VAL A 120 5.92 7.75 -14.63
N GLY A 121 5.25 8.82 -15.10
CA GLY A 121 5.47 9.35 -16.45
C GLY A 121 5.26 8.30 -17.56
N GLY A 122 4.28 7.42 -17.40
CA GLY A 122 3.96 6.34 -18.35
C GLY A 122 4.89 5.12 -18.29
N LYS A 123 5.94 5.14 -17.47
CA LYS A 123 6.84 3.99 -17.28
C LYS A 123 6.39 3.19 -16.07
N LYS A 124 6.10 1.90 -16.29
CA LYS A 124 5.76 0.95 -15.22
C LYS A 124 7.04 0.47 -14.52
N ASP A 125 7.04 0.55 -13.19
CA ASP A 125 8.04 -0.05 -12.32
C ASP A 125 7.38 -1.10 -11.44
N LYS A 126 8.12 -2.15 -11.10
CA LYS A 126 7.61 -3.29 -10.36
C LYS A 126 8.73 -4.06 -9.66
N LEU A 127 8.40 -4.70 -8.55
CA LEU A 127 9.36 -5.41 -7.72
C LEU A 127 8.67 -6.47 -6.86
N CYS A 128 9.23 -7.67 -6.83
CA CYS A 128 8.99 -8.64 -5.78
C CYS A 128 10.02 -8.41 -4.65
N PHE A 129 9.56 -8.30 -3.41
CA PHE A 129 10.42 -7.93 -2.28
C PHE A 129 10.00 -8.54 -0.95
N ILE A 130 10.94 -8.50 0.00
CA ILE A 130 10.69 -8.70 1.42
C ILE A 130 11.21 -7.48 2.19
N ASN A 131 10.48 -7.02 3.21
CA ASN A 131 10.85 -5.82 3.97
C ASN A 131 12.33 -5.81 4.43
N PRO A 132 12.91 -6.91 4.96
CA PRO A 132 14.29 -6.90 5.41
C PRO A 132 15.32 -6.54 4.33
N PHE A 133 14.98 -6.68 3.05
CA PHE A 133 15.89 -6.45 1.92
C PHE A 133 15.89 -5.00 1.41
N MET A 134 14.95 -4.20 1.89
CA MET A 134 14.71 -2.84 1.42
C MET A 134 15.32 -1.80 2.35
N ASP A 135 15.64 -0.62 1.82
CA ASP A 135 16.07 0.50 2.64
C ASP A 135 14.98 0.97 3.62
N ALA A 136 15.39 1.72 4.65
CA ALA A 136 14.50 2.18 5.70
C ALA A 136 13.41 3.13 5.17
N GLY A 137 13.72 3.97 4.18
CA GLY A 137 12.76 4.91 3.61
C GLY A 137 11.62 4.19 2.92
N PHE A 138 11.93 3.20 2.09
CA PHE A 138 10.95 2.32 1.47
C PHE A 138 10.11 1.59 2.51
N ASN A 139 10.77 0.97 3.50
CA ASN A 139 10.07 0.23 4.53
C ASN A 139 9.11 1.10 5.35
N ASN A 140 9.46 2.35 5.64
CA ASN A 140 8.58 3.28 6.33
C ASN A 140 7.29 3.54 5.54
N ILE A 141 7.40 3.72 4.22
CA ILE A 141 6.24 3.93 3.33
C ILE A 141 5.38 2.67 3.26
N ILE A 142 6.00 1.50 3.08
CA ILE A 142 5.28 0.23 3.02
C ILE A 142 4.60 -0.09 4.34
N ASN A 143 5.24 0.18 5.49
CA ASN A 143 4.64 -0.04 6.80
C ASN A 143 3.43 0.87 7.02
N LEU A 144 3.51 2.14 6.64
CA LEU A 144 2.36 3.05 6.66
C LEU A 144 1.16 2.49 5.87
N LEU A 145 1.43 1.95 4.66
CA LEU A 145 0.38 1.33 3.86
C LEU A 145 -0.15 0.05 4.54
N LYS A 146 0.73 -0.80 5.07
CA LYS A 146 0.36 -2.04 5.76
C LYS A 146 -0.52 -1.77 6.99
N ASP A 147 -0.18 -0.75 7.79
CA ASP A 147 -0.97 -0.37 8.96
C ASP A 147 -2.42 -0.03 8.57
N LYS A 148 -2.59 0.71 7.47
CA LYS A 148 -3.93 1.04 6.96
C LYS A 148 -4.63 -0.15 6.29
N ILE A 149 -3.90 -0.96 5.51
CA ILE A 149 -4.41 -2.18 4.85
C ILE A 149 -4.95 -3.19 5.87
N TYR A 150 -4.24 -3.39 6.98
CA TYR A 150 -4.57 -4.40 7.99
C TYR A 150 -5.39 -3.84 9.16
N LYS A 151 -5.72 -2.54 9.16
CA LYS A 151 -6.56 -1.88 10.19
C LYS A 151 -7.90 -2.57 10.40
N GLN A 152 -8.52 -3.07 9.32
CA GLN A 152 -9.79 -3.80 9.33
C GLN A 152 -10.92 -3.03 10.04
N ASP A 153 -11.01 -1.73 9.77
CA ASP A 153 -12.03 -0.84 10.33
C ASP A 153 -13.40 -1.13 9.70
N ASP A 154 -14.39 -1.54 10.51
CA ASP A 154 -15.73 -1.89 10.03
C ASP A 154 -16.43 -0.73 9.31
N LEU A 155 -16.13 0.51 9.69
CA LEU A 155 -16.67 1.71 9.01
C LEU A 155 -16.10 1.90 7.61
N ALA A 156 -14.94 1.32 7.33
CA ALA A 156 -14.29 1.38 6.01
C ALA A 156 -14.64 0.17 5.13
N LYS A 157 -15.44 -0.78 5.63
CA LYS A 157 -15.86 -1.95 4.86
C LYS A 157 -16.63 -1.51 3.63
N SER A 158 -16.32 -2.10 2.48
CA SER A 158 -16.92 -1.74 1.21
C SER A 158 -17.54 -2.94 0.51
N ALA A 159 -18.33 -2.67 -0.52
CA ALA A 159 -18.62 -3.66 -1.54
C ALA A 159 -17.31 -4.18 -2.17
N ASP A 160 -17.41 -5.35 -2.78
CA ASP A 160 -16.33 -5.94 -3.55
C ASP A 160 -15.94 -5.05 -4.74
N PHE A 161 -14.75 -5.30 -5.25
CA PHE A 161 -14.29 -4.71 -6.50
C PHE A 161 -13.58 -5.78 -7.33
N THR A 162 -13.69 -5.65 -8.65
CA THR A 162 -13.09 -6.62 -9.56
C THR A 162 -11.56 -6.63 -9.42
N ILE A 163 -11.02 -7.83 -9.22
CA ILE A 163 -9.58 -8.10 -9.22
C ILE A 163 -9.33 -9.24 -10.22
N ASP A 164 -8.49 -8.98 -11.21
CA ASP A 164 -7.97 -10.03 -12.08
C ASP A 164 -6.78 -10.71 -11.38
N PHE A 165 -7.08 -11.71 -10.55
CA PHE A 165 -6.08 -12.46 -9.82
C PHE A 165 -5.16 -13.25 -10.74
N GLU A 166 -5.65 -13.76 -11.87
CA GLU A 166 -4.84 -14.56 -12.79
C GLU A 166 -3.76 -13.71 -13.47
N SER A 167 -4.12 -12.51 -13.93
CA SER A 167 -3.13 -11.55 -14.43
C SER A 167 -2.15 -11.12 -13.33
N ALA A 168 -2.62 -10.88 -12.11
CA ALA A 168 -1.74 -10.51 -10.99
C ALA A 168 -0.73 -11.62 -10.65
N LYS A 169 -1.16 -12.88 -10.61
CA LYS A 169 -0.28 -14.04 -10.38
C LYS A 169 0.77 -14.18 -11.48
N LYS A 170 0.38 -14.03 -12.76
CA LYS A 170 1.32 -14.05 -13.89
C LYS A 170 2.37 -12.94 -13.78
N GLU A 171 1.95 -11.72 -13.47
CA GLU A 171 2.89 -10.60 -13.25
C GLU A 171 3.88 -10.89 -12.11
N ILE A 172 3.40 -11.47 -11.00
CA ILE A 172 4.23 -11.84 -9.85
C ILE A 172 5.23 -12.92 -10.23
N ILE A 173 4.80 -14.01 -10.88
CA ILE A 173 5.70 -15.12 -11.28
C ILE A 173 6.81 -14.59 -12.18
N THR A 174 6.46 -13.86 -13.24
CA THR A 174 7.46 -13.28 -14.16
C THR A 174 8.41 -12.32 -13.44
N GLN A 175 7.92 -11.56 -12.45
CA GLN A 175 8.77 -10.64 -11.71
C GLN A 175 9.65 -11.35 -10.68
N ASP A 176 9.17 -12.43 -10.03
CA ASP A 176 9.94 -13.25 -9.08
C ASP A 176 11.12 -13.97 -9.79
N GLU A 177 10.95 -14.35 -11.07
CA GLU A 177 12.04 -14.86 -11.92
C GLU A 177 13.14 -13.81 -12.19
N ILE A 178 12.76 -12.53 -12.28
CA ILE A 178 13.70 -11.41 -12.45
C ILE A 178 14.34 -11.07 -11.09
N ASP A 179 13.55 -11.05 -10.02
CA ASP A 179 13.96 -10.78 -8.64
C ASP A 179 14.39 -12.06 -7.90
N ASN A 180 15.16 -12.91 -8.59
CA ASN A 180 15.52 -14.28 -8.18
C ASN A 180 16.42 -14.42 -6.93
N TYR A 181 16.57 -13.35 -6.15
CA TYR A 181 17.37 -13.31 -4.92
C TYR A 181 16.53 -13.41 -3.64
N LEU A 182 15.20 -13.46 -3.75
CA LEU A 182 14.34 -13.58 -2.57
C LEU A 182 14.52 -14.95 -1.88
N PRO A 183 14.66 -14.98 -0.55
CA PRO A 183 14.88 -16.23 0.17
C PRO A 183 13.68 -17.15 0.02
N GLN A 184 13.95 -18.45 -0.03
CA GLN A 184 12.91 -19.47 0.12
C GLN A 184 12.44 -19.51 1.58
N LYS A 185 11.16 -19.78 1.78
CA LYS A 185 10.62 -19.97 3.13
C LYS A 185 11.25 -21.21 3.76
N GLN A 186 11.79 -21.05 4.96
CA GLN A 186 12.28 -22.16 5.78
C GLN A 186 11.26 -22.40 6.90
N LEU A 187 10.69 -23.60 6.94
CA LEU A 187 9.87 -24.02 8.06
C LEU A 187 10.77 -24.30 9.27
N PRO A 188 10.31 -24.02 10.49
CA PRO A 188 11.04 -24.45 11.67
C PRO A 188 11.22 -25.98 11.63
N PRO A 189 12.34 -26.52 12.15
CA PRO A 189 12.50 -27.96 12.27
C PRO A 189 11.32 -28.53 13.08
N PRO A 190 10.83 -29.73 12.73
CA PRO A 190 9.73 -30.36 13.47
C PRO A 190 10.10 -30.48 14.96
N PRO A 191 9.12 -30.35 15.87
CA PRO A 191 9.39 -30.47 17.30
C PRO A 191 10.08 -31.82 17.58
N MET A 192 11.15 -31.79 18.39
CA MET A 192 11.86 -33.01 18.77
C MET A 192 10.88 -33.99 19.40
N LYS A 193 10.80 -35.20 18.83
CA LYS A 193 10.06 -36.29 19.46
C LYS A 193 10.74 -36.60 20.79
N VAL A 194 10.06 -36.29 21.90
CA VAL A 194 10.49 -36.78 23.21
C VAL A 194 10.33 -38.30 23.17
N VAL A 195 11.45 -39.02 23.12
CA VAL A 195 11.45 -40.48 23.26
C VAL A 195 10.91 -40.77 24.66
N LYS A 196 9.75 -41.44 24.72
CA LYS A 196 9.22 -42.01 25.96
C LYS A 196 9.87 -43.35 26.22
#